data_AF-A0A3P7QY98-F1
#
_entry.id   AF-A0A3P7QY98-F1
#
_cell.length_a   1.000
_cell.length_b   1.000
_cell.length_c   1.000
_cell.angle_alpha   90.00
_cell.angle_beta   90.00
_cell.angle_gamma   90.00
#
_symmetry.space_group_name_H-M   'P 1'
#
loop_
_entity.id
_entity.type
_entity.pdbx_description
1 polymer ?
#
loop_
_entity_poly.entity_id
_entity_poly.type
_entity_poly.pdbx_seq_one_letter_code
_entity_poly.pdbx_strand_id
1 'polypeptide(L)'
;MRKLIVGQNGFLSTPAVSCLIRKREINDGNLINGGIILTASHNPGGPKADFGIKFNCANGGPAPEKLTEAIYAMSKNISKYYICHDLHADFTKIGKTDYDIDGYGIFTVHVIDSVKDYVQLMEQIFDFSKMKELLSGQTMGQFNVLIDSLYGATGPYVNTILVEKLGVDPKFMSHTTPKPDFGGGHPDPNL
;
A
#
# COMPACT_ATOMS: atom_id res chain seq x y z
N MET A 1 13.35 -3.19 19.42
CA MET A 1 13.72 -2.99 18.00
C MET A 1 12.84 -1.87 17.45
N ARG A 2 13.43 -0.83 16.85
CA ARG A 2 12.68 0.29 16.25
C ARG A 2 12.87 0.22 14.74
N LYS A 3 11.82 -0.16 14.01
CA LYS A 3 11.87 -0.38 12.56
C LYS A 3 10.67 0.24 11.89
N LEU A 4 10.90 0.95 10.78
CA LEU A 4 9.89 1.39 9.84
C LEU A 4 10.00 0.53 8.58
N ILE A 5 8.89 -0.08 8.18
CA ILE A 5 8.78 -0.76 6.89
C ILE A 5 7.93 0.12 5.99
N VAL A 6 8.43 0.44 4.80
CA VAL A 6 7.80 1.39 3.88
C VAL A 6 7.89 0.87 2.45
N GLY A 7 6.82 0.99 1.67
CA GLY A 7 6.88 0.67 0.24
C GLY A 7 7.79 1.65 -0.49
N GLN A 8 8.44 1.18 -1.56
CA GLN A 8 9.25 2.02 -2.42
C GLN A 8 8.48 3.27 -2.84
N ASN A 9 9.15 4.43 -2.83
CA ASN A 9 8.59 5.75 -3.08
C ASN A 9 7.45 6.15 -2.11
N GLY A 10 7.35 5.50 -0.95
CA GLY A 10 6.26 5.73 0.01
C GLY A 10 4.91 5.16 -0.45
N PHE A 11 4.91 4.26 -1.43
CA PHE A 11 3.69 3.80 -2.09
C PHE A 11 3.27 2.40 -1.63
N LEU A 12 2.06 2.26 -1.09
CA LEU A 12 1.40 0.98 -0.79
C LEU A 12 -0.11 1.15 -0.92
N SER A 13 -0.81 0.15 -1.48
CA SER A 13 -2.28 0.10 -1.39
C SER A 13 -2.73 -0.33 0.02
N THR A 14 -3.95 0.05 0.42
CA THR A 14 -4.52 -0.36 1.73
C THR A 14 -4.52 -1.89 1.93
N PRO A 15 -4.90 -2.73 0.93
CA PRO A 15 -4.79 -4.18 1.07
C PRO A 15 -3.34 -4.67 1.22
N ALA A 16 -2.38 -4.05 0.52
CA ALA A 16 -0.97 -4.39 0.67
C ALA A 16 -0.46 -4.05 2.08
N VAL A 17 -0.82 -2.89 2.64
CA VAL A 17 -0.48 -2.56 4.04
C VAL A 17 -1.01 -3.61 5.00
N SER A 18 -2.27 -4.02 4.85
CA SER A 18 -2.87 -5.06 5.69
C SER A 18 -2.15 -6.41 5.56
N CYS A 19 -1.82 -6.82 4.33
CA CYS A 19 -1.02 -8.02 4.04
C CYS A 19 0.33 -7.97 4.78
N LEU A 20 1.04 -6.84 4.68
CA LEU A 20 2.36 -6.65 5.27
C LEU A 20 2.34 -6.69 6.79
N ILE A 21 1.40 -6.00 7.45
CA ILE A 21 1.26 -6.01 8.92
C ILE A 21 1.16 -7.44 9.45
N ARG A 22 0.48 -8.32 8.70
CA ARG A 22 0.20 -9.72 9.08
C ARG A 22 1.34 -10.67 8.72
N LYS A 23 2.30 -10.27 7.88
CA LYS A 23 3.39 -11.10 7.38
C LYS A 23 4.61 -10.99 8.30
N ARG A 24 4.87 -12.00 9.13
CA ARG A 24 5.95 -11.95 10.14
C ARG A 24 7.34 -11.95 9.52
N GLU A 25 7.51 -12.62 8.39
CA GLU A 25 8.80 -12.80 7.71
C GLU A 25 9.42 -11.45 7.31
N ILE A 26 8.60 -10.46 6.96
CA ILE A 26 9.09 -9.14 6.53
C ILE A 26 9.67 -8.31 7.67
N ASN A 27 9.40 -8.71 8.92
CA ASN A 27 9.94 -8.11 10.12
C ASN A 27 10.79 -9.10 10.94
N ASP A 28 11.55 -9.96 10.25
CA ASP A 28 12.48 -10.90 10.85
C ASP A 28 11.79 -11.82 11.90
N GLY A 29 10.55 -12.26 11.61
CA GLY A 29 9.72 -13.11 12.46
C GLY A 29 8.89 -12.35 13.52
N ASN A 30 9.09 -11.04 13.67
CA ASN A 30 8.43 -10.23 14.69
C ASN A 30 7.07 -9.70 14.22
N LEU A 31 6.20 -9.41 15.18
CA LEU A 31 4.93 -8.73 14.92
C LEU A 31 5.16 -7.27 14.51
N ILE A 32 4.36 -6.80 13.55
CA ILE A 32 4.25 -5.36 13.25
C ILE A 32 3.08 -4.82 14.05
N ASN A 33 3.30 -3.74 14.81
CA ASN A 33 2.31 -3.23 15.76
C ASN A 33 1.12 -2.50 15.11
N GLY A 34 1.26 -2.11 13.84
CA GLY A 34 0.23 -1.40 13.08
C GLY A 34 0.83 -0.77 11.83
N GLY A 35 0.04 0.04 11.14
CA GLY A 35 0.47 0.77 9.95
C GLY A 35 -0.26 2.09 9.80
N ILE A 36 0.45 3.08 9.29
CA ILE A 36 -0.11 4.39 8.92
C ILE A 36 -0.28 4.39 7.40
N ILE A 37 -1.46 4.81 6.93
CA ILE A 37 -1.81 4.82 5.51
C ILE A 37 -2.19 6.24 5.13
N LEU A 38 -1.46 6.83 4.18
CA LEU A 38 -1.74 8.15 3.64
C LEU A 38 -2.73 8.01 2.48
N THR A 39 -4.01 8.20 2.75
CA THR A 39 -5.08 8.02 1.77
C THR A 39 -6.37 8.75 2.16
N ALA A 40 -6.96 9.46 1.20
CA ALA A 40 -8.32 9.98 1.28
C ALA A 40 -9.37 9.02 0.68
N SER A 41 -8.97 7.76 0.43
CA SER A 41 -9.83 6.70 -0.11
C SER A 41 -10.40 7.02 -1.50
N HIS A 42 -11.68 7.40 -1.57
CA HIS A 42 -12.38 7.72 -2.80
C HIS A 42 -12.38 9.22 -3.08
N ASN A 43 -11.98 10.07 -2.12
CA ASN A 43 -12.03 11.51 -2.29
C ASN A 43 -11.00 11.99 -3.34
N PRO A 44 -11.26 13.13 -4.01
CA PRO A 44 -10.33 13.72 -4.96
C PRO A 44 -8.97 14.03 -4.32
N GLY A 45 -7.93 13.94 -5.14
CA GLY A 45 -6.54 14.23 -4.76
C GLY A 45 -6.03 15.53 -5.36
N GLY A 46 -4.85 15.94 -4.92
CA GLY A 46 -4.15 17.13 -5.41
C GLY A 46 -4.02 18.25 -4.37
N PRO A 47 -3.25 19.32 -4.68
CA PRO A 47 -2.84 20.32 -3.69
C PRO A 47 -3.96 21.12 -3.01
N LYS A 48 -5.17 21.10 -3.59
CA LYS A 48 -6.36 21.81 -3.08
C LYS A 48 -7.49 20.86 -2.67
N ALA A 49 -7.23 19.55 -2.70
CA ALA A 49 -8.22 18.52 -2.39
C ALA A 49 -7.90 17.86 -1.04
N ASP A 50 -8.49 16.69 -0.80
CA ASP A 50 -8.42 16.04 0.50
C ASP A 50 -7.10 15.31 0.73
N PHE A 51 -6.70 15.25 1.99
CA PHE A 51 -5.63 14.39 2.47
C PHE A 51 -6.10 13.63 3.70
N GLY A 52 -5.93 12.31 3.70
CA GLY A 52 -6.35 11.46 4.80
C GLY A 52 -5.18 10.68 5.39
N ILE A 53 -5.21 10.48 6.70
CA ILE A 53 -4.27 9.62 7.42
C ILE A 53 -5.09 8.60 8.18
N LYS A 54 -4.92 7.32 7.84
CA LYS A 54 -5.58 6.19 8.50
C LYS A 54 -4.56 5.41 9.32
N PHE A 55 -5.03 4.78 10.40
CA PHE A 55 -4.22 3.87 11.21
C PHE A 55 -4.87 2.48 11.24
N ASN A 56 -4.06 1.45 10.95
CA ASN A 56 -4.43 0.05 11.11
C ASN A 56 -3.67 -0.56 12.29
N CYS A 57 -4.32 -1.45 13.04
CA CYS A 57 -3.76 -2.15 14.18
C CYS A 57 -2.96 -3.40 13.76
N ALA A 58 -2.31 -4.06 14.72
CA ALA A 58 -1.50 -5.27 14.53
C ALA A 58 -2.22 -6.46 13.87
N ASN A 59 -3.56 -6.48 13.85
CA ASN A 59 -4.34 -7.50 13.13
C ASN A 59 -4.42 -7.24 11.61
N GLY A 60 -3.90 -6.10 11.15
CA GLY A 60 -3.96 -5.61 9.78
C GLY A 60 -5.25 -4.86 9.44
N GLY A 61 -6.21 -4.79 10.35
CA GLY A 61 -7.49 -4.08 10.17
C GLY A 61 -7.45 -2.63 10.67
N PRO A 62 -8.48 -1.84 10.35
CA PRO A 62 -8.58 -0.45 10.82
C PRO A 62 -8.60 -0.37 12.34
N ALA A 63 -8.14 0.76 12.88
CA ALA A 63 -8.22 1.07 14.29
C ALA A 63 -9.69 0.99 14.80
N PRO A 64 -9.95 0.33 15.94
CA PRO A 64 -11.29 0.31 16.53
C PRO A 64 -11.67 1.70 17.05
N GLU A 65 -12.97 1.97 17.16
CA GLU A 65 -13.53 3.27 17.56
C GLU A 65 -12.91 3.82 18.86
N LYS A 66 -12.80 2.97 19.88
CA LYS A 66 -12.15 3.32 21.15
C LYS A 66 -10.74 3.90 20.98
N LEU A 67 -9.96 3.37 20.02
CA LEU A 67 -8.63 3.88 19.73
C LEU A 67 -8.68 5.19 18.94
N THR A 68 -9.57 5.29 17.93
CA THR A 68 -9.70 6.53 17.15
C THR A 68 -10.22 7.69 17.98
N GLU A 69 -11.14 7.45 18.91
CA GLU A 69 -11.60 8.45 19.89
C GLU A 69 -10.49 8.91 20.82
N ALA A 70 -9.65 7.97 21.29
CA ALA A 70 -8.49 8.30 22.12
C ALA A 70 -7.46 9.16 21.36
N ILE A 71 -7.19 8.85 20.09
CA ILE A 71 -6.34 9.66 19.20
C ILE A 71 -6.94 11.05 19.02
N TYR A 72 -8.25 11.15 18.76
CA TYR A 72 -8.94 12.43 18.62
C TYR A 72 -8.88 13.26 19.91
N ALA A 73 -9.17 12.66 21.06
CA ALA A 73 -9.08 13.32 22.36
C ALA A 73 -7.67 13.83 22.65
N MET A 74 -6.63 13.06 22.32
CA MET A 74 -5.23 13.47 22.44
C MET A 74 -4.90 14.63 21.50
N SER A 75 -5.37 14.58 20.24
CA SER A 75 -5.11 15.63 19.25
C SER A 75 -5.62 17.01 19.67
N LYS A 76 -6.73 17.08 20.42
CA LYS A 76 -7.29 18.33 20.95
C LYS A 76 -6.45 18.96 22.07
N ASN A 77 -5.61 18.16 22.73
CA ASN A 77 -4.87 18.56 23.94
C ASN A 77 -3.35 18.51 23.75
N ILE A 78 -2.87 18.14 22.56
CA ILE A 78 -1.44 18.01 22.29
C ILE A 78 -0.76 19.38 22.39
N SER A 79 0.29 19.47 23.22
CA SER A 79 1.07 20.69 23.43
C SER A 79 2.52 20.57 22.96
N LYS A 80 3.00 19.35 22.72
CA LYS A 80 4.35 19.05 22.25
C LYS A 80 4.34 17.76 21.44
N TYR A 81 5.21 17.69 20.43
CA TYR A 81 5.59 16.46 19.73
C TYR A 81 7.11 16.31 19.71
N TYR A 82 7.59 15.13 19.33
CA TYR A 82 9.01 14.81 19.25
C TYR A 82 9.36 14.44 17.82
N ILE A 83 10.50 14.94 17.33
CA ILE A 83 10.95 14.73 15.96
C ILE A 83 12.48 14.66 15.95
N CYS A 84 13.04 13.81 15.10
CA CYS A 84 14.46 13.79 14.78
C CYS A 84 14.64 14.57 13.47
N HIS A 85 15.03 15.85 13.56
CA HIS A 85 15.07 16.75 12.40
C HIS A 85 16.08 16.31 11.33
N ASP A 86 17.18 15.67 11.74
CA ASP A 86 18.27 15.26 10.85
C ASP A 86 18.03 13.90 10.19
N LEU A 87 16.93 13.20 10.54
CA LEU A 87 16.59 11.91 9.94
C LEU A 87 15.98 12.13 8.55
N HIS A 88 16.80 11.91 7.52
CA HIS A 88 16.37 11.91 6.13
C HIS A 88 16.51 10.51 5.55
N ALA A 89 15.38 9.82 5.36
CA ALA A 89 15.34 8.49 4.78
C ALA A 89 15.04 8.53 3.28
N ASP A 90 15.87 7.84 2.49
CA ASP A 90 15.63 7.62 1.07
C ASP A 90 14.67 6.42 0.87
N PHE A 91 13.46 6.69 0.39
CA PHE A 91 12.47 5.65 0.09
C PHE A 91 12.53 5.15 -1.37
N THR A 92 13.43 5.67 -2.19
CA THR A 92 13.51 5.32 -3.63
C THR A 92 14.24 4.01 -3.88
N LYS A 93 15.08 3.56 -2.95
CA LYS A 93 15.90 2.34 -3.08
C LYS A 93 15.44 1.27 -2.11
N ILE A 94 15.11 0.10 -2.64
CA ILE A 94 14.78 -1.08 -1.84
C ILE A 94 16.01 -1.50 -1.02
N GLY A 95 15.81 -1.79 0.26
CA GLY A 95 16.87 -2.20 1.18
C GLY A 95 16.63 -1.78 2.62
N LYS A 96 17.55 -2.18 3.50
CA LYS A 96 17.57 -1.75 4.91
C LYS A 96 18.64 -0.67 5.09
N THR A 97 18.28 0.43 5.75
CA THR A 97 19.20 1.49 6.16
C THR A 97 19.04 1.74 7.65
N ASP A 98 20.16 1.70 8.38
CA ASP A 98 20.19 1.95 9.81
C ASP A 98 20.60 3.41 10.10
N TYR A 99 19.87 4.05 11.01
CA TYR A 99 20.12 5.39 11.50
C TYR A 99 20.40 5.32 12.99
N ASP A 100 21.53 5.86 13.44
CA ASP A 100 21.80 6.00 14.86
C ASP A 100 21.09 7.25 15.39
N ILE A 101 20.17 7.06 16.34
CA ILE A 101 19.37 8.13 16.91
C ILE A 101 19.91 8.44 18.29
N ASP A 102 20.42 9.66 18.47
CA ASP A 102 21.11 10.06 19.70
C ASP A 102 20.25 9.84 20.95
N GLY A 103 20.78 9.14 21.94
CA GLY A 103 20.06 8.72 23.15
C GLY A 103 19.00 7.62 22.98
N TYR A 104 18.71 7.18 21.76
CA TYR A 104 17.76 6.09 21.49
C TYR A 104 18.44 4.84 20.90
N GLY A 105 19.51 4.98 20.12
CA GLY A 105 20.20 3.89 19.40
C GLY A 105 19.60 3.63 18.02
N ILE A 106 19.91 2.48 17.43
CA ILE A 106 19.59 2.18 16.02
C ILE A 106 18.08 2.17 15.72
N PHE A 107 17.70 2.92 14.68
CA PHE A 107 16.42 2.90 14.00
C PHE A 107 16.60 2.44 12.56
N THR A 108 15.93 1.35 12.18
CA THR A 108 16.04 0.78 10.83
C THR A 108 14.88 1.23 9.95
N VAL A 109 15.18 1.76 8.76
CA VAL A 109 14.20 1.91 7.67
C VAL A 109 14.39 0.77 6.68
N HIS A 110 13.34 -0.03 6.48
CA HIS A 110 13.31 -1.12 5.52
C HIS A 110 12.37 -0.75 4.37
N VAL A 111 12.96 -0.31 3.26
CA VAL A 111 12.24 -0.01 2.02
C VAL A 111 12.04 -1.31 1.26
N ILE A 112 10.78 -1.62 0.91
CA ILE A 112 10.39 -2.87 0.27
C ILE A 112 9.74 -2.61 -1.08
N ASP A 113 9.68 -3.65 -1.91
CA ASP A 113 8.84 -3.62 -3.12
C ASP A 113 7.37 -3.45 -2.73
N SER A 114 6.68 -2.51 -3.38
CA SER A 114 5.32 -2.13 -3.02
C SER A 114 4.26 -3.20 -3.37
N VAL A 115 4.58 -4.12 -4.27
CA VAL A 115 3.61 -5.01 -4.93
C VAL A 115 3.88 -6.48 -4.61
N LYS A 116 5.16 -6.88 -4.51
CA LYS A 116 5.63 -8.26 -4.38
C LYS A 116 4.89 -9.08 -3.33
N ASP A 117 4.83 -8.62 -2.09
CA ASP A 117 4.24 -9.40 -0.99
C ASP A 117 2.73 -9.61 -1.15
N TYR A 118 2.03 -8.61 -1.69
CA TYR A 118 0.61 -8.73 -1.98
C TYR A 118 0.35 -9.69 -3.14
N VAL A 119 1.14 -9.62 -4.22
CA VAL A 119 1.03 -10.56 -5.34
C VAL A 119 1.30 -11.98 -4.90
N GLN A 120 2.32 -12.19 -4.06
CA GLN A 120 2.59 -13.51 -3.49
C GLN A 120 1.39 -14.04 -2.67
N LEU A 121 0.72 -13.17 -1.91
CA LEU A 121 -0.50 -13.55 -1.20
C LEU A 121 -1.63 -13.93 -2.18
N MET A 122 -1.80 -13.19 -3.28
CA MET A 122 -2.80 -13.52 -4.29
C MET A 122 -2.51 -14.86 -4.99
N GLU A 123 -1.25 -15.16 -5.28
CA GLU A 123 -0.81 -16.45 -5.83
C GLU A 123 -1.04 -17.63 -4.87
N GLN A 124 -1.09 -17.38 -3.56
CA GLN A 124 -1.42 -18.40 -2.55
C GLN A 124 -2.93 -18.61 -2.40
N ILE A 125 -3.74 -17.58 -2.63
CA ILE A 125 -5.20 -17.63 -2.47
C ILE A 125 -5.87 -18.17 -3.74
N PHE A 126 -5.39 -17.78 -4.91
CA PHE A 126 -6.01 -18.09 -6.20
C PHE A 126 -5.13 -18.99 -7.07
N ASP A 127 -5.78 -19.85 -7.85
CA ASP A 127 -5.10 -20.66 -8.87
C ASP A 127 -4.82 -19.81 -10.12
N PHE A 128 -3.63 -19.19 -10.15
CA PHE A 128 -3.21 -18.36 -11.28
C PHE A 128 -3.10 -19.14 -12.59
N SER A 129 -2.86 -20.45 -12.55
CA SER A 129 -2.83 -21.28 -13.77
C SER A 129 -4.21 -21.31 -14.41
N LYS A 130 -5.25 -21.62 -13.62
CA LYS A 130 -6.63 -21.64 -14.13
C LYS A 130 -7.13 -20.27 -14.57
N MET A 131 -6.76 -19.22 -13.84
CA MET A 131 -7.10 -17.85 -14.26
C MET A 131 -6.45 -17.52 -15.61
N LYS A 132 -5.20 -17.93 -15.83
CA LYS A 132 -4.50 -17.74 -17.10
C LYS A 132 -5.13 -18.54 -18.25
N GLU A 133 -5.54 -19.79 -18.00
CA GLU A 133 -6.27 -20.61 -18.99
C GLU A 133 -7.58 -19.93 -19.41
N LEU A 134 -8.34 -19.38 -18.45
CA LEU A 134 -9.56 -18.64 -18.72
C LEU A 134 -9.28 -17.36 -19.54
N LEU A 135 -8.35 -16.52 -19.07
CA LEU A 135 -8.04 -15.22 -19.67
C LEU A 135 -7.37 -15.33 -21.05
N SER A 136 -6.65 -16.41 -21.31
CA SER A 136 -6.09 -16.72 -22.64
C SER A 136 -7.13 -17.34 -23.60
N GLY A 137 -8.33 -17.64 -23.10
CA GLY A 137 -9.41 -18.24 -23.86
C GLY A 137 -9.26 -19.74 -24.13
N GLN A 138 -8.33 -20.41 -23.44
CA GLN A 138 -8.13 -21.86 -23.56
C GLN A 138 -9.32 -22.64 -23.01
N THR A 139 -10.02 -22.12 -22.00
CA THR A 139 -11.14 -22.81 -21.36
C THR A 139 -12.44 -22.72 -22.16
N MET A 140 -12.78 -21.55 -22.70
CA MET A 140 -14.10 -21.28 -23.28
C MET A 140 -14.10 -20.33 -24.49
N GLY A 141 -12.96 -20.12 -25.13
CA GLY A 141 -12.79 -19.11 -26.18
C GLY A 141 -12.54 -17.71 -25.62
N GLN A 142 -12.58 -16.69 -26.48
CA GLN A 142 -12.17 -15.33 -26.15
C GLN A 142 -12.90 -14.78 -24.90
N PHE A 143 -12.14 -14.49 -23.85
CA PHE A 143 -12.62 -13.90 -22.61
C PHE A 143 -12.00 -12.49 -22.45
N ASN A 144 -12.77 -11.46 -22.75
CA ASN A 144 -12.29 -10.08 -22.70
C ASN A 144 -12.54 -9.47 -21.32
N VAL A 145 -11.53 -8.78 -20.79
CA VAL A 145 -11.62 -7.97 -19.56
C VAL A 145 -11.31 -6.52 -19.88
N LEU A 146 -11.82 -5.60 -19.08
CA LEU A 146 -11.42 -4.19 -19.05
C LEU A 146 -11.33 -3.79 -17.59
N ILE A 147 -10.16 -3.30 -17.17
CA ILE A 147 -9.89 -2.94 -15.78
C ILE A 147 -9.38 -1.52 -15.72
N ASP A 148 -10.06 -0.67 -14.95
CA ASP A 148 -9.66 0.70 -14.72
C ASP A 148 -9.17 0.87 -13.27
N SER A 149 -7.98 1.45 -13.11
CA SER A 149 -7.42 1.78 -11.79
C SER A 149 -7.64 3.23 -11.39
N LEU A 150 -8.29 4.05 -12.23
CA LEU A 150 -8.62 5.46 -11.99
C LEU A 150 -7.41 6.31 -11.55
N TYR A 151 -6.23 6.01 -12.12
CA TYR A 151 -4.95 6.61 -11.72
C TYR A 151 -4.64 6.46 -10.21
N GLY A 152 -5.27 5.48 -9.56
CA GLY A 152 -5.19 5.22 -8.14
C GLY A 152 -4.14 4.17 -7.76
N ALA A 153 -4.18 3.78 -6.49
CA ALA A 153 -3.16 2.93 -5.89
C ALA A 153 -3.10 1.50 -6.47
N THR A 154 -4.16 1.04 -7.14
CA THR A 154 -4.29 -0.33 -7.67
C THR A 154 -3.48 -0.56 -8.94
N GLY A 155 -3.10 0.49 -9.66
CA GLY A 155 -2.48 0.39 -10.99
C GLY A 155 -1.27 -0.53 -11.08
N PRO A 156 -0.22 -0.36 -10.25
CA PRO A 156 0.94 -1.25 -10.25
C PRO A 156 0.60 -2.71 -9.94
N TYR A 157 -0.40 -2.94 -9.08
CA TYR A 157 -0.86 -4.29 -8.72
C TYR A 157 -1.61 -4.93 -9.89
N VAL A 158 -2.47 -4.18 -10.58
CA VAL A 158 -3.18 -4.62 -11.78
C VAL A 158 -2.20 -5.00 -12.88
N ASN A 159 -1.20 -4.16 -13.16
CA ASN A 159 -0.18 -4.47 -14.16
C ASN A 159 0.59 -5.75 -13.79
N THR A 160 1.04 -5.87 -12.54
CA THR A 160 1.81 -7.07 -12.13
C THR A 160 0.96 -8.34 -12.19
N ILE A 161 -0.28 -8.30 -11.69
CA ILE A 161 -1.14 -9.49 -11.62
C ILE A 161 -1.72 -9.85 -13.00
N LEU A 162 -2.44 -8.93 -13.63
CA LEU A 162 -3.18 -9.24 -14.85
C LEU A 162 -2.28 -9.29 -16.08
N VAL A 163 -1.35 -8.35 -16.21
CA VAL A 163 -0.48 -8.28 -17.40
C VAL A 163 0.69 -9.24 -17.26
N GLU A 164 1.56 -9.04 -16.27
CA GLU A 164 2.82 -9.79 -16.18
C GLU A 164 2.61 -11.27 -15.83
N LYS A 165 1.76 -11.55 -14.84
CA LYS A 165 1.54 -12.93 -14.34
C LYS A 165 0.51 -13.68 -15.16
N LEU A 166 -0.63 -13.06 -15.46
CA LEU A 166 -1.76 -13.71 -16.13
C LEU A 166 -1.81 -13.49 -17.65
N GLY A 167 -0.97 -12.62 -18.20
CA GLY A 167 -0.80 -12.47 -19.65
C GLY A 167 -1.92 -11.71 -20.36
N VAL A 168 -2.68 -10.88 -19.64
CA VAL A 168 -3.70 -10.01 -20.25
C VAL A 168 -3.00 -8.90 -21.05
N ASP A 169 -3.51 -8.61 -22.24
CA ASP A 169 -3.00 -7.53 -23.08
C ASP A 169 -3.14 -6.16 -22.36
N PRO A 170 -2.04 -5.39 -22.19
CA PRO A 170 -2.05 -4.10 -21.50
C PRO A 170 -3.07 -3.10 -22.04
N LYS A 171 -3.52 -3.22 -23.30
CA LYS A 171 -4.53 -2.32 -23.87
C LYS A 171 -5.88 -2.37 -23.14
N PHE A 172 -6.12 -3.43 -22.37
CA PHE A 172 -7.31 -3.62 -21.55
C PHE A 172 -7.17 -3.06 -20.13
N MET A 173 -6.02 -2.44 -19.83
CA MET A 173 -5.71 -1.83 -18.55
C MET A 173 -5.77 -0.31 -18.68
N SER A 174 -6.79 0.30 -18.08
CA SER A 174 -6.98 1.74 -18.09
C SER A 174 -6.40 2.38 -16.83
N HIS A 175 -5.73 3.51 -17.02
CA HIS A 175 -5.28 4.40 -15.95
C HIS A 175 -4.47 3.71 -14.83
N THR A 176 -3.60 2.77 -15.18
CA THR A 176 -2.81 1.99 -14.21
C THR A 176 -1.51 2.66 -13.75
N THR A 177 -1.23 3.89 -14.19
CA THR A 177 -0.12 4.69 -13.67
C THR A 177 -0.66 5.65 -12.60
N PRO A 178 -0.29 5.51 -11.32
CA PRO A 178 -0.80 6.37 -10.27
C PRO A 178 -0.49 7.85 -10.53
N LYS A 179 -1.43 8.74 -10.23
CA LYS A 179 -1.23 10.20 -10.29
C LYS A 179 -1.64 10.86 -8.96
N PRO A 180 -0.92 11.88 -8.48
CA PRO A 180 -1.25 12.56 -7.22
C PRO A 180 -2.65 13.19 -7.17
N ASP A 181 -3.21 13.53 -8.34
CA ASP A 181 -4.52 14.14 -8.53
C ASP A 181 -5.53 13.21 -9.21
N PHE A 182 -5.20 11.92 -9.33
CA PHE A 182 -6.00 10.93 -10.05
C PHE A 182 -6.34 11.34 -11.50
N GLY A 183 -5.46 12.12 -12.15
CA GLY A 183 -5.70 12.65 -13.49
C GLY A 183 -6.78 13.74 -13.55
N GLY A 184 -7.04 14.41 -12.43
CA GLY A 184 -8.11 15.40 -12.28
C GLY A 184 -9.50 14.80 -12.08
N GLY A 185 -9.60 13.47 -11.99
CA GLY A 185 -10.85 12.74 -11.77
C GLY A 185 -11.15 12.47 -10.30
N HIS A 186 -12.30 11.84 -10.06
CA HIS A 186 -12.70 11.34 -8.76
C HIS A 186 -12.43 9.82 -8.71
N PRO A 187 -11.59 9.29 -7.80
CA PRO A 187 -11.29 7.86 -7.73
C PRO A 187 -12.41 7.08 -7.01
N ASP A 188 -13.66 7.31 -7.41
CA ASP A 188 -14.86 6.59 -6.94
C ASP A 188 -15.42 5.76 -8.11
N PRO A 189 -15.54 4.43 -7.96
CA PRO A 189 -15.98 3.55 -9.04
C PRO A 189 -17.46 3.72 -9.44
N ASN A 190 -18.20 4.66 -8.83
CA ASN A 190 -19.61 4.93 -9.13
C ASN A 190 -19.85 6.22 -9.91
N LEU A 191 -18.83 7.04 -10.14
CA LEU A 191 -18.94 8.36 -10.78
C LEU A 191 -18.53 8.36 -12.25
#